data_AF-Q5Y871-F1
#
_entry.id   AF-Q5Y871-F1
#
_cell.length_a   1.000
_cell.length_b   1.000
_cell.length_c   1.000
_cell.angle_alpha   90.00
_cell.angle_beta   90.00
_cell.angle_gamma   90.00
#
_symmetry.space_group_name_H-M   'P 1'
#
loop_
_entity.id
_entity.type
_entity.pdbx_description
1 polymer ?
#
loop_
_entity_poly.entity_id
_entity_poly.type
_entity_poly.pdbx_seq_one_letter_code
_entity_poly.pdbx_strand_id
1 'polypeptide(L)'
;AYSSVTHMSFLLLSLSLMTMSSKVAGVMMMLAHGYTSSLMFYMIGEFYYISSTRMIYFFNSFMNSSMMLSILFSLVFLSNSGVPPSLSFLSEFMIIVNNFLMSKMFF
;
A
#
# COMPACT_ATOMS: atom_id res chain seq x y z
N ALA A 1 -10.25 -0.54 1.31
CA ALA A 1 -10.93 0.63 0.73
C ALA A 1 -10.32 1.93 1.22
N TYR A 2 -10.33 2.23 2.53
CA TYR A 2 -9.69 3.46 3.02
C TYR A 2 -8.18 3.54 2.71
N SER A 3 -7.45 2.42 2.82
CA SER A 3 -6.03 2.36 2.44
C SER A 3 -5.76 2.61 0.96
N SER A 4 -6.67 2.27 0.04
CA SER A 4 -6.49 2.58 -1.38
C SER A 4 -6.72 4.06 -1.67
N VAL A 5 -7.61 4.72 -0.91
CA VAL A 5 -7.83 6.17 -1.03
C VAL A 5 -6.56 6.95 -0.65
N THR A 6 -5.85 6.53 0.40
CA THR A 6 -4.60 7.17 0.81
C THR A 6 -3.47 6.97 -0.20
N HIS A 7 -3.34 5.77 -0.79
CA HIS A 7 -2.34 5.53 -1.83
C HIS A 7 -2.62 6.34 -3.10
N MET A 8 -3.88 6.47 -3.48
CA MET A 8 -4.28 7.26 -4.66
C MET A 8 -4.16 8.77 -4.43
N SER A 9 -4.26 9.27 -3.20
CA SER A 9 -4.01 10.69 -2.94
C SER A 9 -2.53 11.06 -3.13
N PHE A 10 -1.60 10.16 -2.77
CA PHE A 10 -0.17 10.33 -3.11
C PHE A 10 0.07 10.35 -4.62
N LEU A 11 -0.61 9.49 -5.38
CA LEU A 11 -0.56 9.51 -6.84
C LEU A 11 -1.05 10.86 -7.39
N LEU A 12 -2.15 11.38 -6.85
CA LEU A 12 -2.69 12.68 -7.26
C LEU A 12 -1.72 13.83 -6.94
N LEU A 13 -1.04 13.78 -5.78
CA LEU A 13 0.05 14.71 -5.43
C LEU A 13 1.25 14.57 -6.38
N SER A 14 1.62 13.35 -6.78
CA SER A 14 2.68 13.10 -7.77
C SER A 14 2.39 13.79 -9.11
N LEU A 15 1.14 13.70 -9.57
CA LEU A 15 0.69 14.30 -10.82
C LEU A 15 0.68 15.83 -10.75
N SER A 16 0.32 16.42 -9.60
CA SER A 16 0.28 17.88 -9.46
C SER A 16 1.66 18.54 -9.49
N LEU A 17 2.71 17.83 -9.07
CA LEU A 17 4.09 18.33 -9.08
C LEU A 17 4.70 18.46 -10.49
N MET A 18 4.19 17.72 -11.48
CA MET A 18 4.60 17.77 -12.90
C MET A 18 6.11 17.58 -13.18
N THR A 19 6.92 17.08 -12.24
CA THR A 19 8.34 16.80 -12.43
C THR A 19 8.55 15.39 -13.00
N MET A 20 9.69 15.16 -13.66
CA MET A 20 10.01 13.82 -14.17
C MET A 20 10.18 12.81 -13.02
N SER A 21 10.79 13.23 -11.91
CA SER A 21 10.94 12.41 -10.71
C SER A 21 9.59 12.07 -10.06
N SER A 22 8.64 13.01 -10.00
CA SER A 22 7.31 12.74 -9.44
C SER A 22 6.49 11.79 -10.30
N LYS A 23 6.62 11.85 -11.64
CA LYS A 23 5.97 10.92 -12.56
C LYS A 23 6.49 9.49 -12.38
N VAL A 24 7.81 9.31 -12.27
CA VAL A 24 8.41 7.99 -11.99
C VAL A 24 7.90 7.45 -10.66
N ALA A 25 7.86 8.28 -9.61
CA ALA A 25 7.34 7.88 -8.32
C ALA A 25 5.84 7.52 -8.36
N GLY A 26 5.04 8.24 -9.16
CA GLY A 26 3.62 7.92 -9.39
C GLY A 26 3.41 6.58 -10.09
N VAL A 27 4.24 6.25 -11.08
CA VAL A 27 4.21 4.92 -11.73
C VAL A 27 4.60 3.82 -10.75
N MET A 28 5.64 4.04 -9.94
CA MET A 28 6.03 3.10 -8.89
C MET A 28 4.90 2.89 -7.86
N MET A 29 4.18 3.96 -7.49
CA MET A 29 3.02 3.88 -6.60
C MET A 29 1.88 3.05 -7.22
N MET A 30 1.58 3.22 -8.51
CA MET A 30 0.55 2.41 -9.19
C MET A 30 0.91 0.93 -9.22
N LEU A 31 2.17 0.60 -9.53
CA LEU A 31 2.66 -0.78 -9.54
C LEU A 31 2.60 -1.39 -8.13
N ALA A 32 3.11 -0.67 -7.13
CA ALA A 32 3.08 -1.09 -5.74
C ALA A 32 1.65 -1.32 -5.23
N HIS A 33 0.74 -0.39 -5.52
CA HIS A 33 -0.65 -0.48 -5.11
C HIS A 33 -1.38 -1.62 -5.82
N GLY A 34 -1.16 -1.82 -7.12
CA GLY A 34 -1.78 -2.91 -7.87
C GLY A 34 -1.41 -4.30 -7.32
N TYR A 35 -0.14 -4.50 -6.98
CA TYR A 35 0.32 -5.74 -6.37
C TYR A 35 -0.23 -5.94 -4.94
N THR A 36 -0.10 -4.92 -4.09
CA THR A 36 -0.51 -5.06 -2.68
C THR A 36 -2.02 -5.18 -2.52
N SER A 37 -2.82 -4.42 -3.28
CA SER A 37 -4.28 -4.48 -3.22
C SER A 37 -4.82 -5.83 -3.70
N SER A 38 -4.31 -6.37 -4.81
CA SER A 38 -4.73 -7.68 -5.33
C SER A 38 -4.44 -8.81 -4.34
N LEU A 39 -3.24 -8.82 -3.74
CA LEU A 39 -2.87 -9.77 -2.68
C LEU A 39 -3.78 -9.66 -1.44
N MET A 40 -4.09 -8.44 -1.00
CA MET A 40 -4.99 -8.22 0.14
C MET A 40 -6.41 -8.74 -0.14
N PHE A 41 -6.95 -8.47 -1.33
CA PHE A 41 -8.27 -8.96 -1.72
C PHE A 41 -8.31 -10.48 -1.82
N TYR A 42 -7.24 -11.11 -2.33
CA TYR A 42 -7.11 -12.56 -2.35
C TYR A 42 -7.13 -13.15 -0.93
N MET A 43 -6.30 -12.62 -0.02
CA MET A 43 -6.22 -13.12 1.36
C MET A 43 -7.54 -12.97 2.13
N ILE A 44 -8.25 -11.85 1.94
CA ILE A 44 -9.58 -11.64 2.53
C ILE A 44 -10.61 -12.58 1.91
N GLY A 45 -10.48 -12.91 0.63
CA GLY A 45 -11.32 -13.90 -0.06
C GLY A 45 -11.17 -15.31 0.55
N GLU A 46 -9.94 -15.77 0.73
CA GLU A 46 -9.64 -17.04 1.41
C GLU A 46 -10.17 -17.06 2.85
N PHE A 47 -9.97 -15.97 3.60
CA PHE A 47 -10.54 -15.84 4.94
C PHE A 47 -12.07 -15.94 4.94
N TYR A 48 -12.73 -15.29 3.97
CA TYR A 48 -14.19 -15.31 3.85
C TYR A 48 -14.72 -16.70 3.49
N TYR A 49 -14.01 -17.45 2.65
CA TYR A 49 -14.38 -18.83 2.29
C TYR A 49 -14.44 -19.75 3.52
N ILE A 50 -13.52 -19.57 4.47
CA ILE A 50 -13.42 -20.41 5.68
C ILE A 50 -14.36 -19.92 6.78
N SER A 51 -14.36 -18.61 7.04
CA SER A 51 -15.05 -18.04 8.21
C SER A 51 -16.49 -17.62 7.94
N SER A 52 -16.91 -17.50 6.67
CA SER A 52 -18.19 -16.93 6.23
C SER A 52 -18.50 -15.52 6.76
N THR A 53 -17.51 -14.85 7.37
CA THR A 53 -17.66 -13.51 7.95
C THR A 53 -16.53 -12.59 7.48
N ARG A 54 -16.76 -11.28 7.54
CA ARG A 54 -15.75 -10.25 7.20
C ARG A 54 -15.32 -9.44 8.42
N MET A 55 -15.71 -9.89 9.62
CA MET A 55 -15.48 -9.14 10.85
C MET A 55 -14.06 -9.37 11.35
N ILE A 56 -13.37 -8.28 11.65
CA ILE A 56 -11.98 -8.30 12.13
C ILE A 56 -11.84 -9.11 13.43
N TYR A 57 -12.89 -9.15 14.26
CA TYR A 57 -12.90 -9.92 15.52
C TYR A 57 -12.64 -11.42 15.32
N PHE A 58 -13.04 -12.01 14.20
CA PHE A 58 -12.84 -13.44 13.93
C PHE A 58 -11.50 -13.75 13.24
N PHE A 59 -10.65 -12.75 12.98
CA PHE A 59 -9.33 -12.98 12.38
C PHE A 59 -8.32 -13.67 13.32
N ASN A 60 -8.59 -13.68 14.63
CA ASN A 60 -7.62 -14.18 15.61
C ASN A 60 -7.34 -15.68 15.45
N SER A 61 -8.38 -16.48 15.16
CA SER A 61 -8.22 -17.92 14.87
C SER A 61 -7.59 -18.17 13.51
N PHE A 62 -7.82 -17.30 12.53
CA PHE A 62 -7.23 -17.41 11.19
C PHE A 62 -5.71 -17.26 11.22
N MET A 63 -5.19 -16.30 11.98
CA MET A 63 -3.74 -16.13 12.15
C MET A 63 -3.07 -17.32 12.83
N ASN A 64 -3.78 -17.99 13.74
CA ASN A 64 -3.28 -19.19 14.41
C ASN A 64 -3.44 -20.48 13.59
N SER A 65 -4.26 -20.47 12.54
CA SER A 65 -4.55 -21.68 11.75
C SER A 65 -3.35 -22.20 10.96
N SER A 66 -2.54 -21.29 10.41
CA SER A 66 -1.35 -21.66 9.65
C SER A 66 -0.29 -20.55 9.71
N MET A 67 0.93 -20.93 10.10
CA MET A 67 2.06 -20.03 10.23
C MET A 67 2.44 -19.37 8.88
N MET A 68 2.34 -20.11 7.78
CA MET A 68 2.70 -19.58 6.46
C MET A 68 1.73 -18.48 6.01
N LEU A 69 0.44 -18.67 6.26
CA LEU A 69 -0.59 -17.69 5.89
C LEU A 69 -0.48 -16.43 6.75
N SER A 70 -0.20 -16.57 8.05
CA SER A 70 0.01 -15.42 8.93
C SER A 70 1.26 -14.62 8.56
N ILE A 71 2.36 -15.28 8.19
CA ILE A 71 3.56 -14.61 7.67
C ILE A 71 3.25 -13.86 6.38
N LEU A 72 2.64 -14.52 5.38
CA LEU A 72 2.27 -13.88 4.11
C LEU A 72 1.32 -12.70 4.33
N PHE A 73 0.29 -12.86 5.16
CA PHE A 73 -0.62 -11.78 5.49
C PHE A 73 0.13 -10.61 6.13
N SER A 74 0.99 -10.87 7.13
CA SER A 74 1.78 -9.83 7.78
C SER A 74 2.68 -9.07 6.80
N LEU A 75 3.35 -9.78 5.87
CA LEU A 75 4.19 -9.19 4.83
C LEU A 75 3.40 -8.31 3.89
N VAL A 76 2.21 -8.76 3.46
CA VAL A 76 1.33 -7.95 2.61
C VAL A 76 0.87 -6.69 3.35
N PHE A 77 0.50 -6.81 4.63
CA PHE A 77 0.13 -5.65 5.45
C PHE A 77 1.30 -4.66 5.63
N LEU A 78 2.50 -5.15 5.94
CA LEU A 78 3.73 -4.35 6.04
C LEU A 78 4.04 -3.63 4.72
N SER A 79 3.85 -4.33 3.60
CA SER A 79 4.05 -3.75 2.27
C SER A 79 3.00 -2.68 1.94
N ASN A 80 1.78 -2.80 2.43
CA ASN A 80 0.73 -1.80 2.22
C ASN A 80 0.88 -0.57 3.14
N SER A 81 1.54 -0.72 4.30
CA SER A 81 1.76 0.38 5.26
C SER A 81 3.02 1.21 4.97
N GLY A 82 3.74 0.96 3.87
CA GLY A 82 4.92 1.75 3.51
C GLY A 82 6.12 1.52 4.45
N VAL A 83 6.33 0.31 4.95
CA VAL A 83 7.50 -0.01 5.78
C VAL A 83 8.72 -0.27 4.88
N PRO A 84 9.94 0.23 5.18
CA PRO A 84 11.15 -0.17 4.45
C PRO A 84 11.37 -1.68 4.65
N PRO A 85 11.49 -2.54 3.62
CA PRO A 85 11.96 -2.31 2.24
C PRO A 85 10.88 -2.33 1.13
N SER A 86 9.65 -1.90 1.41
CA SER A 86 8.54 -1.96 0.45
C SER A 86 8.64 -0.97 -0.72
N LEU A 87 7.99 -1.34 -1.83
CA LEU A 87 7.89 -0.52 -3.03
C LEU A 87 7.00 0.72 -2.85
N SER A 88 5.95 0.60 -2.03
CA SER A 88 5.08 1.69 -1.59
C SER A 88 5.88 2.75 -0.84
N PHE A 89 6.71 2.35 0.13
CA PHE A 89 7.60 3.26 0.86
C PHE A 89 8.50 4.09 -0.07
N LEU A 90 9.17 3.43 -1.02
CA LEU A 90 10.05 4.10 -1.99
C LEU A 90 9.28 5.15 -2.80
N SER A 91 8.07 4.83 -3.23
CA SER A 91 7.23 5.76 -4.00
C SER A 91 6.73 6.95 -3.16
N GLU A 92 6.21 6.70 -1.95
CA GLU A 92 5.73 7.74 -1.04
C GLU A 92 6.87 8.68 -0.64
N PHE A 93 8.03 8.11 -0.29
CA PHE A 93 9.21 8.88 0.08
C PHE A 93 9.66 9.81 -1.05
N MET A 94 9.76 9.30 -2.28
CA MET A 94 10.12 10.12 -3.45
C MET A 94 9.10 11.23 -3.71
N ILE A 95 7.80 10.96 -3.58
CA ILE A 95 6.75 11.99 -3.78
C ILE A 95 6.88 13.10 -2.73
N ILE A 96 7.11 12.73 -1.47
CA ILE A 96 7.28 13.68 -0.37
C ILE A 96 8.53 14.55 -0.59
N VAL A 97 9.66 13.95 -0.95
CA VAL A 97 10.91 14.68 -1.23
C VAL A 97 10.74 15.66 -2.39
N ASN A 98 10.10 15.23 -3.49
CA ASN A 98 9.82 16.11 -4.62
C ASN A 98 8.89 17.26 -4.25
N ASN A 99 7.92 17.02 -3.37
CA ASN A 99 7.03 18.07 -2.87
C ASN A 99 7.80 19.14 -2.06
N PHE A 100 8.70 18.71 -1.18
CA PHE A 100 9.57 19.64 -0.42
C PHE A 100 10.54 20.43 -1.32
N LEU A 101 11.09 19.78 -2.36
CA LEU A 101 11.93 20.47 -3.33
C LEU A 101 11.14 21.52 -4.12
N MET A 102 9.92 21.18 -4.55
CA MET A 102 9.07 22.10 -5.29
C MET A 102 8.62 23.29 -4.43
N SER A 103 8.23 23.07 -3.18
CA SER A 103 7.84 24.16 -2.29
C SER A 103 8.99 25.14 -2.04
N LYS A 104 10.23 24.65 -1.91
CA LYS A 104 11.43 25.49 -1.79
C LYS A 104 11.77 26.25 -3.09
N MET A 105 11.34 25.77 -4.25
CA MET A 105 11.51 26.53 -5.50
C MET A 105 10.51 27.69 -5.61
N PHE A 106 9.37 27.61 -4.93
CA PHE A 106 8.32 28.64 -4.96
C PHE A 106 8.49 29.74 -3.91
N PHE A 107 9.23 29.51 -2.83
CA PHE A 107 9.50 30.46 -1.74
C PHE A 107 10.99 30.79 -1.65
#